data_AF-A0A7V8TXX9-F1
#
_entry.id   AF-A0A7V8TXX9-F1
#
_cell.length_a   1.000
_cell.length_b   1.000
_cell.length_c   1.000
_cell.angle_alpha   90.00
_cell.angle_beta   90.00
_cell.angle_gamma   90.00
#
_symmetry.space_group_name_H-M   'P 1'
#
loop_
_entity.id
_entity.type
_entity.pdbx_description
1 polymer ?
#
loop_
_entity_poly.entity_id
_entity_poly.type
_entity_poly.pdbx_seq_one_letter_code
_entity_poly.pdbx_strand_id
1 'polypeptide(L)'
;MQKNICLAQNLKELKYILKNLSNNVSVIPLNLEVYLYVIVNKIDFINPSNYLDTKFHKDSLINGQKNLKKIVFTKKIDSNVKDAVIVFLRFRYYSYCFLEKILKNILKKKTNKIIISGWQNRNHIKIDEYIVSDIVNQIVPKSYIITISKEKKQKLIESLNYEYGIQNFPEDKKNKLKILLNNIGYNFQRLIILNTLSKINFYVPIFAKLSFISKIKFFIFKVHPIYIKKKYKKKNIKFNSLL
;
A
#
# COMPACT_ATOMS: atom_id res chain seq x y z
N MET A 1 -32.18 4.46 -18.76
CA MET A 1 -31.98 3.70 -17.51
C MET A 1 -30.73 4.20 -16.82
N GLN A 2 -30.79 4.48 -15.51
CA GLN A 2 -29.63 4.94 -14.75
C GLN A 2 -28.70 3.76 -14.46
N LYS A 3 -27.39 3.94 -14.69
CA LYS A 3 -26.40 2.87 -14.59
C LYS A 3 -25.95 2.64 -13.15
N ASN A 4 -25.75 1.40 -12.75
CA ASN A 4 -25.12 1.13 -11.47
C ASN A 4 -23.65 1.58 -11.48
N ILE A 5 -23.08 1.87 -10.32
CA ILE A 5 -21.75 2.47 -10.22
C ILE A 5 -20.79 1.44 -9.68
N CYS A 6 -19.77 1.10 -10.45
CA CYS A 6 -18.76 0.11 -10.07
C CYS A 6 -17.53 0.80 -9.47
N LEU A 7 -17.11 0.37 -8.29
CA LEU A 7 -15.85 0.78 -7.66
C LEU A 7 -14.86 -0.38 -7.66
N ALA A 8 -13.65 -0.11 -8.17
CA ALA A 8 -12.55 -1.07 -8.19
C ALA A 8 -11.22 -0.37 -7.91
N GLN A 9 -10.42 -0.95 -7.01
CA GLN A 9 -9.12 -0.43 -6.60
C GLN A 9 -8.03 -0.67 -7.64
N ASN A 10 -8.11 -1.79 -8.37
CA ASN A 10 -7.12 -2.19 -9.38
C ASN A 10 -7.77 -2.98 -10.53
N LEU A 11 -6.98 -3.28 -11.58
CA LEU A 11 -7.50 -4.01 -12.75
C LEU A 11 -7.99 -5.41 -12.43
N LYS A 12 -7.34 -6.10 -11.50
CA LYS A 12 -7.73 -7.46 -11.12
C LYS A 12 -9.14 -7.47 -10.53
N GLU A 13 -9.42 -6.52 -9.65
CA GLU A 13 -10.74 -6.34 -9.04
C GLU A 13 -11.77 -5.87 -10.06
N LEU A 14 -11.43 -4.91 -10.92
CA LEU A 14 -12.34 -4.43 -11.96
C LEU A 14 -12.76 -5.58 -12.90
N LYS A 15 -11.80 -6.34 -13.42
CA LYS A 15 -12.08 -7.48 -14.31
C LYS A 15 -12.93 -8.53 -13.62
N TYR A 16 -12.69 -8.78 -12.33
CA TYR A 16 -13.53 -9.66 -11.54
C TYR A 16 -14.96 -9.14 -11.44
N ILE A 17 -15.15 -7.86 -11.12
CA ILE A 17 -16.48 -7.24 -11.02
C ILE A 17 -17.22 -7.34 -12.36
N LEU A 18 -16.59 -6.89 -13.46
CA LEU A 18 -17.20 -6.86 -14.78
C LEU A 18 -17.56 -8.27 -15.31
N LYS A 19 -16.75 -9.28 -15.00
CA LYS A 19 -17.06 -10.68 -15.38
C LYS A 19 -18.33 -11.21 -14.71
N ASN A 20 -18.70 -10.67 -13.55
CA ASN A 20 -19.82 -11.17 -12.73
C ASN A 20 -21.03 -10.23 -12.74
N LEU A 21 -21.09 -9.26 -13.66
CA LEU A 21 -22.20 -8.31 -13.79
C LEU A 21 -22.72 -8.25 -15.23
N SER A 22 -23.97 -7.84 -15.38
CA SER A 22 -24.54 -7.44 -16.68
C SER A 22 -24.06 -6.03 -17.08
N ASN A 23 -24.08 -5.76 -18.40
CA ASN A 23 -23.39 -4.67 -19.10
C ASN A 23 -23.77 -3.22 -18.72
N ASN A 24 -24.59 -2.98 -17.69
CA ASN A 24 -25.13 -1.64 -17.39
C ASN A 24 -24.49 -0.98 -16.15
N VAL A 25 -23.17 -0.75 -16.23
CA VAL A 25 -22.39 -0.11 -15.15
C VAL A 25 -21.54 1.04 -15.66
N SER A 26 -21.38 2.07 -14.82
CA SER A 26 -20.38 3.12 -14.98
C SER A 26 -19.30 2.92 -13.92
N VAL A 27 -18.04 2.83 -14.33
CA VAL A 27 -16.90 2.59 -13.44
C VAL A 27 -16.41 3.90 -12.82
N ILE A 28 -16.02 3.90 -11.56
CA ILE A 28 -15.21 4.97 -10.97
C ILE A 28 -13.77 4.46 -10.88
N PRO A 29 -12.86 4.98 -11.71
CA PRO A 29 -11.46 4.60 -11.67
C PRO A 29 -10.80 5.20 -10.42
N LEU A 30 -10.27 4.34 -9.55
CA LEU A 30 -9.63 4.74 -8.30
C LEU A 30 -8.09 4.83 -8.40
N ASN A 31 -7.54 4.43 -9.54
CA ASN A 31 -6.13 4.58 -9.86
C ASN A 31 -5.93 4.80 -11.38
N LEU A 32 -4.72 5.16 -11.78
CA LEU A 32 -4.38 5.44 -13.17
C LEU A 32 -4.51 4.21 -14.07
N GLU A 33 -4.14 3.03 -13.57
CA GLU A 33 -4.19 1.77 -14.32
C GLU A 33 -5.63 1.44 -14.75
N VAL A 34 -6.58 1.57 -13.81
CA VAL A 34 -8.02 1.39 -14.05
C VAL A 34 -8.55 2.48 -14.97
N TYR A 35 -8.14 3.74 -14.78
CA TYR A 35 -8.52 4.85 -15.65
C TYR A 35 -8.13 4.62 -17.11
N LEU A 36 -6.89 4.23 -17.37
CA LEU A 36 -6.41 3.92 -18.72
C LEU A 36 -7.16 2.73 -19.32
N TYR A 37 -7.41 1.69 -18.52
CA TYR A 37 -8.15 0.52 -18.99
C TYR A 37 -9.57 0.84 -19.42
N VAL A 38 -10.32 1.65 -18.64
CA VAL A 38 -11.70 2.00 -19.02
C VAL A 38 -11.75 2.86 -20.28
N ILE A 39 -10.75 3.73 -20.48
CA ILE A 39 -10.62 4.51 -21.73
C ILE A 39 -10.35 3.60 -22.93
N VAL A 40 -9.31 2.76 -22.85
CA VAL A 40 -8.90 1.88 -23.96
C VAL A 40 -10.02 0.92 -24.36
N ASN A 41 -10.76 0.39 -23.38
CA ASN A 41 -11.85 -0.56 -23.63
C ASN A 41 -13.21 0.12 -23.84
N LYS A 42 -13.28 1.45 -23.91
CA LYS A 42 -14.52 2.23 -24.07
C LYS A 42 -15.60 1.85 -23.03
N ILE A 43 -15.18 1.54 -21.81
CA ILE A 43 -16.07 1.25 -20.69
C ILE A 43 -16.55 2.58 -20.12
N ASP A 44 -17.86 2.71 -19.95
CA ASP A 44 -18.45 3.92 -19.37
C ASP A 44 -17.91 4.18 -17.97
N PHE A 45 -17.53 5.43 -17.69
CA PHE A 45 -16.88 5.79 -16.44
C PHE A 45 -17.25 7.19 -15.96
N ILE A 46 -17.16 7.37 -14.65
CA ILE A 46 -17.36 8.65 -13.97
C ILE A 46 -15.98 9.19 -13.65
N ASN A 47 -15.62 10.34 -14.23
CA ASN A 47 -14.32 10.96 -13.98
C ASN A 47 -14.28 11.58 -12.57
N PRO A 48 -13.39 11.11 -11.66
CA PRO A 48 -13.26 11.68 -10.32
C PRO A 48 -12.95 13.18 -10.31
N SER A 49 -12.25 13.70 -11.33
CA SER A 49 -11.90 15.13 -11.42
C SER A 49 -13.14 16.04 -11.42
N ASN A 50 -14.29 15.54 -11.85
CA ASN A 50 -15.54 16.30 -11.87
C ASN A 50 -16.11 16.56 -10.47
N TYR A 51 -15.56 15.93 -9.43
CA TYR A 51 -16.06 15.98 -8.04
C TYR A 51 -15.02 16.51 -7.05
N LEU A 52 -13.79 16.72 -7.50
CA LEU A 52 -12.63 17.02 -6.68
C LEU A 52 -12.03 18.34 -7.15
N ASP A 53 -12.15 19.36 -6.33
CA ASP A 53 -11.58 20.69 -6.59
C ASP A 53 -10.28 20.90 -5.79
N THR A 54 -9.55 21.95 -6.16
CA THR A 54 -8.32 22.37 -5.46
C THR A 54 -8.58 22.62 -3.98
N LYS A 55 -9.78 23.10 -3.63
CA LYS A 55 -10.21 23.32 -2.25
C LYS A 55 -10.27 22.01 -1.48
N PHE A 56 -10.95 20.99 -2.00
CA PHE A 56 -10.99 19.65 -1.41
C PHE A 56 -9.58 19.09 -1.17
N HIS A 57 -8.69 19.23 -2.14
CA HIS A 57 -7.31 18.74 -2.00
C HIS A 57 -6.59 19.45 -0.85
N LYS A 58 -6.62 20.79 -0.82
CA LYS A 58 -6.00 21.61 0.23
C LYS A 58 -6.58 21.27 1.61
N ASP A 59 -7.90 21.21 1.72
CA ASP A 59 -8.60 20.93 2.98
C ASP A 59 -8.28 19.52 3.48
N SER A 60 -8.24 18.52 2.58
CA SER A 60 -7.88 17.15 2.92
C SER A 60 -6.45 17.06 3.46
N LEU A 61 -5.49 17.77 2.85
CA LEU A 61 -4.11 17.82 3.33
C LEU A 61 -4.01 18.44 4.73
N ILE A 62 -4.62 19.62 4.92
CA ILE A 62 -4.59 20.34 6.21
C ILE A 62 -5.26 19.50 7.30
N ASN A 63 -6.45 18.97 7.04
CA ASN A 63 -7.20 18.18 8.02
C ASN A 63 -6.49 16.85 8.31
N GLY A 64 -5.96 16.19 7.29
CA GLY A 64 -5.16 14.98 7.47
C GLY A 64 -3.94 15.23 8.35
N GLN A 65 -3.20 16.30 8.11
CA GLN A 65 -2.04 16.64 8.95
C GLN A 65 -2.45 16.96 10.39
N LYS A 66 -3.52 17.74 10.59
CA LYS A 66 -4.05 18.05 11.93
C LYS A 66 -4.49 16.79 12.68
N ASN A 67 -5.19 15.88 12.02
CA ASN A 67 -5.69 14.65 12.64
C ASN A 67 -4.56 13.67 12.95
N LEU A 68 -3.60 13.49 12.04
CA LEU A 68 -2.48 12.58 12.26
C LEU A 68 -1.56 13.05 13.40
N LYS A 69 -1.39 14.36 13.60
CA LYS A 69 -0.61 14.92 14.72
C LYS A 69 -1.22 14.63 16.10
N LYS A 70 -2.52 14.32 16.17
CA LYS A 70 -3.21 13.97 17.42
C LYS A 70 -2.99 12.52 17.84
N ILE A 71 -2.37 11.70 17.00
CA ILE A 71 -2.12 10.29 17.32
C ILE A 71 -1.07 10.21 18.42
N VAL A 72 -1.46 9.67 19.56
CA VAL A 72 -0.58 9.44 20.71
C VAL A 72 -0.24 7.95 20.77
N PHE A 73 1.06 7.64 20.76
CA PHE A 73 1.55 6.28 20.96
C PHE A 73 1.74 6.01 22.45
N THR A 74 0.92 5.14 23.01
CA THR A 74 0.92 4.81 24.45
C THR A 74 2.18 4.06 24.90
N LYS A 75 2.80 3.31 23.98
CA LYS A 75 4.06 2.60 24.24
C LYS A 75 5.24 3.39 23.71
N LYS A 76 6.38 3.27 24.40
CA LYS A 76 7.67 3.77 23.90
C LYS A 76 8.10 2.93 22.70
N ILE A 77 7.81 3.44 21.51
CA ILE A 77 8.13 2.83 20.22
C ILE A 77 9.17 3.72 19.52
N ASP A 78 10.05 3.09 18.74
CA ASP A 78 11.04 3.78 17.92
C ASP A 78 10.41 4.82 16.97
N SER A 79 11.12 5.93 16.75
CA SER A 79 10.65 7.03 15.90
C SER A 79 10.35 6.61 14.46
N ASN A 80 11.20 5.77 13.85
CA ASN A 80 11.00 5.31 12.48
C ASN A 80 9.75 4.43 12.36
N VAL A 81 9.47 3.63 13.40
CA VAL A 81 8.26 2.80 13.45
C VAL A 81 7.02 3.69 13.58
N LYS A 82 7.08 4.74 14.41
CA LYS A 82 5.99 5.73 14.50
C LYS A 82 5.74 6.38 13.14
N ASP A 83 6.79 6.83 12.46
CA ASP A 83 6.67 7.46 11.14
C ASP A 83 6.05 6.52 10.11
N ALA A 84 6.49 5.25 10.08
CA ALA A 84 5.90 4.24 9.20
C ALA A 84 4.39 4.04 9.46
N VAL A 85 3.98 3.98 10.73
CA VAL A 85 2.56 3.89 11.12
C VAL A 85 1.79 5.14 10.68
N ILE A 86 2.34 6.34 10.90
CA ILE A 86 1.72 7.59 10.49
C ILE A 86 1.56 7.67 8.97
N VAL A 87 2.56 7.22 8.20
CA VAL A 87 2.50 7.15 6.73
C VAL A 87 1.38 6.21 6.29
N PHE A 88 1.26 5.04 6.90
CA PHE A 88 0.18 4.09 6.61
C PHE A 88 -1.20 4.68 6.91
N LEU A 89 -1.37 5.30 8.08
CA LEU A 89 -2.62 5.94 8.46
C LEU A 89 -2.97 7.12 7.55
N ARG A 90 -1.97 7.88 7.11
CA ARG A 90 -2.14 8.97 6.14
C ARG A 90 -2.72 8.46 4.83
N PHE A 91 -2.15 7.38 4.29
CA PHE A 91 -2.64 6.76 3.06
C PHE A 91 -4.11 6.31 3.19
N ARG A 92 -4.46 5.69 4.32
CA ARG A 92 -5.84 5.27 4.61
C ARG A 92 -6.81 6.44 4.75
N TYR A 93 -6.39 7.46 5.48
CA TYR A 93 -7.18 8.67 5.68
C TYR A 93 -7.52 9.34 4.34
N TYR A 94 -6.53 9.54 3.47
CA TYR A 94 -6.78 10.17 2.16
C TYR A 94 -7.62 9.31 1.23
N SER A 95 -7.46 7.98 1.27
CA SER A 95 -8.33 7.07 0.52
C SER A 95 -9.78 7.18 0.96
N TYR A 96 -10.02 7.30 2.28
CA TYR A 96 -11.34 7.52 2.84
C TYR A 96 -11.92 8.87 2.40
N CYS A 97 -11.20 9.97 2.59
CA CYS A 97 -11.69 11.31 2.20
C CYS A 97 -12.02 11.41 0.71
N PHE A 98 -11.19 10.80 -0.14
CA PHE A 98 -11.42 10.74 -1.59
C PHE A 98 -12.73 10.02 -1.93
N LEU A 99 -12.91 8.79 -1.43
CA LEU A 99 -14.11 8.01 -1.71
C LEU A 99 -15.36 8.67 -1.11
N GLU A 100 -15.26 9.20 0.11
CA GLU A 100 -16.35 9.89 0.78
C GLU A 100 -16.86 11.08 -0.05
N LYS A 101 -15.96 11.92 -0.55
CA LYS A 101 -16.33 13.10 -1.33
C LYS A 101 -17.06 12.71 -2.62
N ILE A 102 -16.53 11.73 -3.35
CA ILE A 102 -17.13 11.23 -4.60
C ILE A 102 -18.49 10.61 -4.33
N LEU A 103 -18.55 9.68 -3.38
CA LEU A 103 -19.78 8.94 -3.05
C LEU A 103 -20.88 9.86 -2.54
N LYS A 104 -20.59 10.83 -1.66
CA LYS A 104 -21.59 11.81 -1.19
C LYS A 104 -22.17 12.63 -2.35
N ASN A 105 -21.35 13.04 -3.31
CA ASN A 105 -21.85 13.79 -4.47
C ASN A 105 -22.68 12.94 -5.42
N ILE A 106 -22.34 11.66 -5.56
CA ILE A 106 -23.07 10.70 -6.39
C ILE A 106 -24.41 10.31 -5.75
N LEU A 107 -24.42 10.00 -4.45
CA LEU A 107 -25.61 9.56 -3.73
C LEU A 107 -26.68 10.66 -3.65
N LYS A 108 -26.30 11.94 -3.71
CA LYS A 108 -27.26 13.05 -3.84
C LYS A 108 -28.18 12.92 -5.06
N LYS A 109 -27.77 12.18 -6.10
CA LYS A 109 -28.53 11.95 -7.33
C LYS A 109 -29.49 10.72 -7.26
N LYS A 110 -29.63 10.13 -6.06
CA LYS A 110 -30.72 9.27 -5.53
C LYS A 110 -31.07 7.90 -6.15
N THR A 111 -30.42 7.38 -7.20
CA THR A 111 -30.97 6.16 -7.86
C THR A 111 -29.98 5.09 -8.30
N ASN A 112 -28.67 5.28 -8.12
CA ASN A 112 -27.66 4.30 -8.56
C ASN A 112 -27.25 3.39 -7.39
N LYS A 113 -27.25 2.07 -7.59
CA LYS A 113 -26.61 1.14 -6.65
C LYS A 113 -25.09 1.23 -6.83
N ILE A 114 -24.37 1.16 -5.72
CA ILE A 114 -22.91 1.07 -5.67
C ILE A 114 -22.52 -0.41 -5.67
N ILE A 115 -21.77 -0.82 -6.68
CA ILE A 115 -21.27 -2.17 -6.82
C ILE A 115 -19.82 -2.23 -6.38
N ILE A 116 -19.54 -3.16 -5.46
CA ILE A 116 -18.20 -3.46 -4.95
C ILE A 116 -17.93 -4.96 -5.08
N SER A 117 -16.64 -5.31 -5.13
CA SER A 117 -16.23 -6.72 -5.15
C SER A 117 -16.58 -7.46 -3.85
N GLY A 118 -16.54 -6.78 -2.71
CA GLY A 118 -16.54 -7.42 -1.38
C GLY A 118 -15.18 -7.99 -0.99
N TRP A 119 -14.14 -7.75 -1.78
CA TRP A 119 -12.78 -8.15 -1.42
C TRP A 119 -12.29 -7.29 -0.27
N GLN A 120 -11.75 -7.98 0.72
CA GLN A 120 -11.10 -7.42 1.89
C GLN A 120 -9.79 -8.18 2.07
N ASN A 121 -8.72 -7.48 2.40
CA ASN A 121 -7.48 -8.11 2.83
C ASN A 121 -7.33 -7.83 4.33
N ARG A 122 -7.24 -8.89 5.15
CA ARG A 122 -7.01 -8.77 6.60
C ARG A 122 -5.53 -8.83 6.96
N ASN A 123 -4.64 -8.96 5.96
CA ASN A 123 -3.21 -9.02 6.18
C ASN A 123 -2.61 -7.61 6.07
N HIS A 124 -2.73 -6.83 7.15
CA HIS A 124 -2.32 -5.41 7.29
C HIS A 124 -0.83 -5.12 7.03
N ILE A 125 -0.07 -6.11 6.61
CA ILE A 125 1.38 -6.07 6.39
C ILE A 125 1.71 -5.49 5.00
N LYS A 126 0.77 -5.52 4.04
CA LYS A 126 1.02 -5.02 2.66
C LYS A 126 0.16 -3.80 2.35
N ILE A 127 0.75 -2.84 1.64
CA ILE A 127 0.05 -1.63 1.17
C ILE A 127 -1.05 -1.97 0.14
N ASP A 128 -0.94 -3.12 -0.53
CA ASP A 128 -1.88 -3.61 -1.55
C ASP A 128 -3.18 -4.23 -0.96
N GLU A 129 -3.64 -3.78 0.21
CA GLU A 129 -4.91 -4.26 0.76
C GLU A 129 -6.08 -3.77 -0.09
N TYR A 130 -7.12 -4.59 -0.26
CA TYR A 130 -8.39 -4.13 -0.82
C TYR A 130 -9.16 -3.38 0.27
N ILE A 131 -9.27 -2.06 0.11
CA ILE A 131 -9.84 -1.17 1.14
C ILE A 131 -11.19 -0.58 0.73
N VAL A 132 -11.51 -0.66 -0.57
CA VAL A 132 -12.67 -0.01 -1.16
C VAL A 132 -13.96 -0.54 -0.56
N SER A 133 -14.09 -1.86 -0.44
CA SER A 133 -15.26 -2.49 0.18
C SER A 133 -15.48 -2.01 1.62
N ASP A 134 -14.41 -1.92 2.41
CA ASP A 134 -14.48 -1.48 3.81
C ASP A 134 -14.94 -0.03 3.92
N ILE A 135 -14.36 0.85 3.12
CA ILE A 135 -14.70 2.28 3.10
C ILE A 135 -16.14 2.49 2.62
N VAL A 136 -16.56 1.81 1.56
CA VAL A 136 -17.93 1.92 1.01
C VAL A 136 -18.96 1.45 2.03
N ASN A 137 -18.71 0.34 2.72
CA ASN A 137 -19.62 -0.17 3.75
C ASN A 137 -19.78 0.76 4.96
N GLN A 138 -18.82 1.65 5.22
CA GLN A 138 -18.91 2.65 6.29
C GLN A 138 -19.67 3.91 5.87
N ILE A 139 -19.59 4.28 4.59
CA ILE A 139 -20.11 5.56 4.08
C ILE A 139 -21.51 5.41 3.48
N VAL A 140 -21.77 4.30 2.78
CA VAL A 140 -22.97 4.10 1.97
C VAL A 140 -23.95 3.21 2.72
N PRO A 141 -25.25 3.56 2.80
CA PRO A 141 -26.23 2.68 3.42
C PRO A 141 -26.30 1.33 2.69
N LYS A 142 -26.37 0.23 3.45
CA LYS A 142 -26.35 -1.14 2.90
C LYS A 142 -27.37 -1.38 1.79
N SER A 143 -28.54 -0.73 1.87
CA SER A 143 -29.58 -0.83 0.84
C SER A 143 -29.13 -0.34 -0.54
N TYR A 144 -28.09 0.49 -0.64
CA TYR A 144 -27.53 0.98 -1.90
C TYR A 144 -26.33 0.18 -2.39
N ILE A 145 -25.87 -0.83 -1.64
CA ILE A 145 -24.66 -1.59 -1.97
C ILE A 145 -25.03 -2.93 -2.59
N ILE A 146 -24.39 -3.27 -3.71
CA ILE A 146 -24.37 -4.61 -4.29
C ILE A 146 -22.95 -5.15 -4.13
N THR A 147 -22.83 -6.26 -3.40
CA THR A 147 -21.53 -6.92 -3.19
C THR A 147 -21.48 -8.20 -4.01
N ILE A 148 -20.48 -8.32 -4.88
CA ILE A 148 -20.39 -9.45 -5.83
C ILE A 148 -19.92 -10.75 -5.17
N SER A 149 -18.92 -10.68 -4.28
CA SER A 149 -18.44 -11.85 -3.56
C SER A 149 -18.97 -11.88 -2.13
N LYS A 150 -19.35 -13.07 -1.67
CA LYS A 150 -19.35 -13.35 -0.23
C LYS A 150 -17.87 -13.37 0.20
N GLU A 151 -17.52 -12.56 1.20
CA GLU A 151 -16.15 -12.37 1.72
C GLU A 151 -15.24 -13.59 1.50
N LYS A 152 -14.17 -13.44 0.71
CA LYS A 152 -13.04 -14.36 0.83
C LYS A 152 -12.30 -14.00 2.11
N LYS A 153 -12.64 -14.66 3.22
CA LYS A 153 -11.79 -14.67 4.42
C LYS A 153 -10.46 -15.30 4.03
N GLN A 154 -9.48 -14.48 3.67
CA GLN A 154 -8.12 -14.95 3.53
C GLN A 154 -7.69 -15.45 4.91
N LYS A 155 -7.21 -16.69 4.99
CA LYS A 155 -6.63 -17.22 6.23
C LYS A 155 -5.63 -16.19 6.75
N LEU A 156 -5.86 -15.73 7.98
CA LEU A 156 -4.85 -14.97 8.74
C LEU A 156 -3.56 -15.76 8.59
N ILE A 157 -2.58 -15.16 7.90
CA ILE A 157 -1.25 -15.76 7.88
C ILE A 157 -0.82 -15.66 9.33
N GLU A 158 -0.72 -16.80 10.03
CA GLU A 158 -0.18 -16.86 11.38
C GLU A 158 1.04 -15.95 11.43
N SER A 159 1.15 -15.09 12.44
CA SER A 159 2.28 -14.18 12.56
C SER A 159 3.55 -15.02 12.66
N LEU A 160 4.19 -15.26 11.51
CA LEU A 160 5.41 -16.05 11.44
C LEU A 160 6.49 -15.18 12.09
N ASN A 161 6.83 -15.52 13.33
CA ASN A 161 7.94 -14.88 14.01
C ASN A 161 9.22 -15.35 13.33
N TYR A 162 9.95 -14.40 12.75
CA TYR A 162 11.23 -14.66 12.14
C TYR A 162 12.32 -14.03 12.97
N GLU A 163 13.35 -14.81 13.25
CA GLU A 163 14.62 -14.26 13.68
C GLU A 163 15.48 -14.01 12.46
N TYR A 164 16.14 -12.86 12.45
CA TYR A 164 17.05 -12.48 11.39
C TYR A 164 18.47 -12.52 11.94
N GLY A 165 19.31 -13.35 11.34
CA GLY A 165 20.74 -13.41 11.66
C GLY A 165 21.56 -12.84 10.50
N ILE A 166 22.56 -12.02 10.82
CA ILE A 166 23.55 -11.56 9.85
C ILE A 166 24.58 -12.69 9.67
N GLN A 167 24.83 -13.10 8.43
CA GLN A 167 25.80 -14.17 8.15
C GLN A 167 27.22 -13.64 7.99
N ASN A 168 27.35 -12.52 7.27
CA ASN A 168 28.61 -12.07 6.71
C ASN A 168 28.78 -10.57 6.97
N PHE A 169 28.85 -10.17 8.24
CA PHE A 169 29.26 -8.80 8.54
C PHE A 169 30.78 -8.75 8.43
N PRO A 170 31.36 -7.96 7.52
CA PRO A 170 32.81 -7.92 7.39
C PRO A 170 33.41 -7.29 8.65
N GLU A 171 34.21 -8.08 9.35
CA GLU A 171 35.14 -7.60 10.37
C GLU A 171 36.28 -6.88 9.65
N ASP A 172 36.13 -5.56 9.44
CA ASP A 172 37.18 -4.79 8.78
C ASP A 172 37.70 -3.62 9.61
N LYS A 173 39.04 -3.60 9.68
CA LYS A 173 39.96 -2.91 10.60
C LYS A 173 40.39 -1.50 10.14
N LYS A 174 39.59 -0.77 9.36
CA LYS A 174 39.99 0.56 8.81
C LYS A 174 38.99 1.67 9.15
N ASN A 175 39.52 2.88 9.40
CA ASN A 175 38.82 4.16 9.70
C ASN A 175 37.93 4.70 8.55
N LYS A 176 37.30 3.84 7.76
CA LYS A 176 36.35 4.24 6.71
C LYS A 176 34.95 4.37 7.28
N LEU A 177 34.22 5.39 6.86
CA LEU A 177 32.81 5.58 7.25
C LEU A 177 31.97 4.44 6.65
N LYS A 178 31.16 3.79 7.48
CA LYS A 178 30.29 2.67 7.09
C LYS A 178 28.86 3.18 6.97
N ILE A 179 28.25 3.03 5.79
CA ILE A 179 26.87 3.44 5.55
C ILE A 179 26.04 2.20 5.21
N LEU A 180 25.00 1.94 6.01
CA LEU A 180 24.00 0.92 5.71
C LEU A 180 22.87 1.52 4.87
N LEU A 181 22.64 0.94 3.70
CA LEU A 181 21.60 1.35 2.77
C LEU A 181 20.42 0.39 2.87
N ASN A 182 19.23 0.92 3.08
CA ASN A 182 18.02 0.12 3.27
C ASN A 182 17.47 -0.44 1.95
N ASN A 183 17.89 0.12 0.81
CA ASN A 183 17.61 -0.39 -0.54
C ASN A 183 18.69 0.10 -1.54
N ILE A 184 18.69 -0.47 -2.76
CA ILE A 184 19.57 -0.05 -3.88
C ILE A 184 18.73 0.57 -5.01
N GLY A 185 17.71 1.34 -4.64
CA GLY A 185 16.88 2.05 -5.60
C GLY A 185 17.66 3.09 -6.41
N TYR A 186 16.97 3.70 -7.37
CA TYR A 186 17.53 4.67 -8.32
C TYR A 186 18.39 5.77 -7.68
N ASN A 187 17.96 6.33 -6.55
CA ASN A 187 18.69 7.39 -5.86
C ASN A 187 19.99 6.91 -5.20
N PHE A 188 20.08 5.63 -4.83
CA PHE A 188 21.29 5.07 -4.21
C PHE A 188 22.37 4.74 -5.24
N GLN A 189 22.00 4.36 -6.46
CA GLN A 189 22.97 4.19 -7.55
C GLN A 189 23.75 5.50 -7.79
N ARG A 190 23.06 6.65 -7.76
CA ARG A 190 23.71 7.97 -7.85
C ARG A 190 24.68 8.22 -6.70
N LEU A 191 24.27 7.97 -5.45
CA LEU A 191 25.13 8.12 -4.28
C LEU A 191 26.37 7.23 -4.34
N ILE A 192 26.21 5.99 -4.82
CA ILE A 192 27.32 5.04 -4.93
C ILE A 192 28.29 5.44 -6.04
N ILE A 193 27.79 5.87 -7.20
CA ILE A 193 28.62 6.37 -8.31
C ILE A 193 29.42 7.59 -7.83
N LEU A 194 28.78 8.55 -7.17
CA LEU A 194 29.44 9.74 -6.62
C LEU A 194 30.49 9.40 -5.55
N ASN A 195 30.31 8.31 -4.80
CA ASN A 195 31.23 7.86 -3.76
C ASN A 195 32.32 6.88 -4.22
N THR A 196 32.40 6.52 -5.50
CA THR A 196 33.53 5.72 -6.00
C THR A 196 34.90 6.39 -5.76
N LEU A 197 34.89 7.69 -5.44
CA LEU A 197 36.04 8.55 -5.09
C LEU A 197 36.26 8.77 -3.58
N SER A 198 35.42 8.26 -2.65
CA SER A 198 35.49 8.57 -1.22
C SER A 198 35.87 7.39 -0.31
N LYS A 199 36.29 7.67 0.94
CA LYS A 199 36.65 6.68 1.97
C LYS A 199 35.41 6.01 2.63
N ILE A 200 34.35 5.76 1.87
CA ILE A 200 33.06 5.27 2.37
C ILE A 200 32.83 3.82 1.91
N ASN A 201 32.40 2.97 2.83
CA ASN A 201 31.97 1.60 2.53
C ASN A 201 30.45 1.51 2.65
N PHE A 202 29.77 1.15 1.57
CA PHE A 202 28.33 0.92 1.58
C PHE A 202 28.00 -0.53 1.85
N TYR A 203 26.99 -0.74 2.68
CA TYR A 203 26.45 -2.05 3.02
C TYR A 203 24.98 -2.11 2.66
N VAL A 204 24.51 -3.24 2.16
CA VAL A 204 23.08 -3.43 1.84
C VAL A 204 22.59 -4.76 2.42
N PRO A 205 21.49 -4.80 3.19
CA PRO A 205 20.89 -6.03 3.65
C PRO A 205 20.23 -6.78 2.49
N ILE A 206 20.60 -8.04 2.33
CA ILE A 206 20.14 -8.95 1.29
C ILE A 206 19.45 -10.14 1.92
N PHE A 207 18.13 -10.24 1.68
CA PHE A 207 17.27 -11.29 2.23
C PHE A 207 17.11 -12.50 1.29
N ALA A 208 17.53 -12.38 0.03
CA ALA A 208 17.41 -13.42 -1.00
C ALA A 208 18.75 -13.63 -1.71
N LYS A 209 18.95 -14.81 -2.32
CA LYS A 209 20.18 -15.10 -3.07
C LYS A 209 20.30 -14.13 -4.26
N LEU A 210 21.41 -13.39 -4.32
CA LEU A 210 21.70 -12.51 -5.45
C LEU A 210 21.96 -13.32 -6.71
N SER A 211 21.39 -12.90 -7.84
CA SER A 211 21.76 -13.38 -9.17
C SER A 211 23.20 -12.98 -9.49
N PHE A 212 23.82 -13.69 -10.44
CA PHE A 212 25.20 -13.43 -10.85
C PHE A 212 25.40 -11.98 -11.33
N ILE A 213 24.46 -11.47 -12.15
CA ILE A 213 24.47 -10.08 -12.65
C ILE A 213 24.42 -9.08 -11.49
N SER A 214 23.59 -9.33 -10.48
CA SER A 214 23.51 -8.45 -9.31
C SER A 214 24.80 -8.48 -8.51
N LYS A 215 25.47 -9.64 -8.36
CA LYS A 215 26.78 -9.71 -7.70
C LYS A 215 27.83 -8.87 -8.42
N ILE A 216 27.87 -8.93 -9.76
CA ILE A 216 28.77 -8.10 -10.57
C ILE A 216 28.50 -6.61 -10.35
N LYS A 217 27.22 -6.19 -10.37
CA LYS A 217 26.86 -4.79 -10.10
C LYS A 217 27.38 -4.33 -8.73
N PHE A 218 27.15 -5.12 -7.68
CA PHE A 218 27.60 -4.77 -6.33
C PHE A 218 29.12 -4.65 -6.25
N PHE A 219 29.84 -5.54 -6.93
CA PHE A 219 31.30 -5.48 -7.02
C PHE A 219 31.78 -4.20 -7.72
N ILE A 220 31.25 -3.88 -8.90
CA ILE A 220 31.59 -2.67 -9.66
C ILE A 220 31.34 -1.41 -8.83
N PHE A 221 30.22 -1.39 -8.11
CA PHE A 221 29.80 -0.26 -7.29
C PHE A 221 30.43 -0.24 -5.88
N LYS A 222 31.35 -1.17 -5.55
CA LYS A 222 31.96 -1.28 -4.21
C LYS A 222 30.91 -1.31 -3.08
N VAL A 223 29.78 -1.96 -3.33
CA VAL A 223 28.69 -2.17 -2.36
C VAL A 223 28.83 -3.56 -1.77
N HIS A 224 28.90 -3.64 -0.45
CA HIS A 224 29.06 -4.90 0.28
C HIS A 224 27.68 -5.47 0.66
N PRO A 225 27.25 -6.59 0.07
CA PRO A 225 26.00 -7.24 0.46
C PRO A 225 26.16 -7.89 1.84
N ILE A 226 25.28 -7.52 2.77
CA ILE A 226 25.11 -8.18 4.06
C ILE A 226 23.99 -9.21 3.92
N TYR A 227 24.34 -10.49 3.91
CA TYR A 227 23.33 -11.54 3.81
C TYR A 227 22.62 -11.74 5.14
N ILE A 228 21.30 -11.55 5.11
CA ILE A 228 20.41 -11.78 6.25
C ILE A 228 19.70 -13.10 6.04
N LYS A 229 19.94 -14.06 6.95
CA LYS A 229 19.17 -15.30 6.98
C LYS A 229 17.96 -15.16 7.87
N LYS A 230 16.84 -15.58 7.32
CA LYS A 230 15.57 -15.75 8.01
C LYS A 230 15.57 -17.13 8.68
N LYS A 231 15.53 -17.16 10.01
CA LYS A 231 15.27 -18.38 10.79
C LYS A 231 13.83 -18.34 11.30
N TYR A 232 13.09 -19.43 11.09
CA TYR A 232 11.74 -19.54 11.60
C TYR A 232 11.77 -19.79 13.11
N LYS A 233 11.03 -19.00 13.88
CA LYS A 233 10.82 -19.25 15.30
C LYS A 233 9.36 -19.63 15.51
N LYS A 234 9.11 -20.90 15.81
CA LYS A 234 7.78 -21.37 16.23
C LYS A 234 7.54 -20.84 17.64
N LYS A 235 6.92 -19.67 17.77
CA LYS A 235 6.47 -19.15 19.06
C LYS A 235 4.95 -19.35 19.13
N ASN A 236 4.49 -20.14 20.10
CA ASN A 236 3.08 -20.20 20.46
C ASN A 236 2.71 -18.83 21.05
N ILE A 237 2.26 -17.90 20.21
CA ILE A 237 1.67 -16.67 20.69
C ILE A 237 0.26 -17.03 21.16
N LYS A 238 0.07 -17.22 22.47
CA LYS A 238 -1.26 -17.07 23.06
C LYS A 238 -1.63 -15.61 22.92
N PHE A 239 -2.52 -15.30 21.98
CA PHE A 239 -3.25 -14.03 22.02
C PHE A 239 -4.13 -14.10 23.25
N ASN A 240 -3.71 -13.50 24.36
CA ASN A 240 -4.66 -13.12 25.38
C ASN A 240 -5.56 -12.08 24.71
N SER A 241 -6.82 -12.44 24.52
CA SER A 241 -7.87 -11.56 24.04
C SER A 241 -7.95 -10.33 24.94
N LEU A 242 -7.43 -9.21 24.46
CA LEU A 242 -7.77 -7.90 24.99
C LEU A 242 -9.03 -7.45 24.23
N LEU A 243 -10.18 -7.84 24.77
CA LEU A 243 -11.43 -7.09 24.66
C LEU A 243 -11.45 -6.05 25.79
#